data_AF-A0AAP5ICT0-F1
#
_entry.id   AF-A0AAP5ICT0-F1
#
_cell.length_a   1.000
_cell.length_b   1.000
_cell.length_c   1.000
_cell.angle_alpha   90.00
_cell.angle_beta   90.00
_cell.angle_gamma   90.00
#
_symmetry.space_group_name_H-M   'P 1'
#
loop_
_entity.id
_entity.type
_entity.pdbx_description
1 polymer ?
#
loop_
_entity_poly.entity_id
_entity_poly.type
_entity_poly.pdbx_seq_one_letter_code
_entity_poly.pdbx_strand_id
1 'polypeptide(L)' 'MKHPIVEKAYGNWRASVYAHPVQPDKFSYTLTLTDQLRLNPEPITPEHLYLFSCFESSQEALLAGIDGIKNSTPK' A
#
# COMPACT_ATOMS: atom_id res chain seq x y z
N MET A 1 9.28 4.81 -11.71
CA MET A 1 8.77 4.11 -10.50
C MET A 1 9.00 2.62 -10.68
N LYS A 2 9.35 1.88 -9.61
CA LYS A 2 9.47 0.40 -9.69
C LYS A 2 8.08 -0.20 -9.93
N HIS A 3 8.02 -1.31 -10.69
CA HIS A 3 6.77 -2.06 -10.90
C HIS A 3 6.34 -2.78 -9.61
N PRO A 4 5.03 -2.94 -9.35
CA PRO A 4 4.54 -3.68 -8.19
C PRO A 4 4.86 -5.18 -8.30
N ILE A 5 5.17 -5.79 -7.17
CA ILE A 5 5.40 -7.24 -7.03
C ILE A 5 4.07 -7.99 -7.12
N VAL A 6 3.05 -7.46 -6.45
CA VAL A 6 1.68 -7.97 -6.46
C VAL A 6 0.75 -6.77 -6.55
N GLU A 7 -0.34 -6.90 -7.30
CA GLU A 7 -1.37 -5.87 -7.38
C GLU A 7 -2.75 -6.51 -7.32
N LYS A 8 -3.68 -5.84 -6.63
CA LYS A 8 -5.10 -6.16 -6.66
C LYS A 8 -5.91 -4.88 -6.83
N ALA A 9 -6.88 -4.93 -7.73
CA ALA A 9 -7.79 -3.82 -7.97
C ALA A 9 -9.24 -4.34 -8.02
N TYR A 10 -10.18 -3.56 -7.51
CA TYR A 10 -11.61 -3.86 -7.60
C TYR A 10 -12.43 -2.57 -7.54
N GLY A 11 -13.25 -2.34 -8.56
CA GLY A 11 -14.09 -1.14 -8.62
C GLY A 11 -13.25 0.13 -8.53
N ASN A 12 -13.45 0.89 -7.45
CA ASN A 12 -12.81 2.18 -7.21
C ASN A 12 -11.59 2.13 -6.29
N TRP A 13 -10.92 0.98 -6.17
CA TRP A 13 -9.67 0.89 -5.42
C TRP A 13 -8.62 0.00 -6.06
N ARG A 14 -7.36 0.27 -5.72
CA ARG A 14 -6.17 -0.48 -6.09
C ARG A 14 -5.19 -0.56 -4.91
N ALA A 15 -4.78 -1.76 -4.57
CA ALA A 15 -3.71 -2.04 -3.62
C ALA A 15 -2.52 -2.66 -4.37
N SER A 16 -1.36 -2.05 -4.27
CA SER A 16 -0.14 -2.48 -4.97
C SER A 16 0.97 -2.71 -3.94
N VAL A 17 1.68 -3.83 -4.03
CA VAL A 17 2.74 -4.25 -3.10
C VAL A 17 4.11 -4.06 -3.74
N TYR A 18 5.06 -3.54 -2.97
CA TYR A 18 6.44 -3.28 -3.41
C TYR A 18 7.44 -3.80 -2.38
N ALA A 19 8.66 -4.07 -2.82
CA ALA A 19 9.79 -4.26 -1.92
C ALA A 19 10.05 -2.94 -1.17
N HIS A 20 10.28 -3.03 0.13
CA HIS A 20 10.59 -1.88 0.97
C HIS A 20 11.95 -1.30 0.55
N PRO A 21 12.09 0.02 0.32
CA PRO A 21 13.31 0.59 -0.27
C PRO A 21 14.48 0.65 0.71
N VAL A 22 14.20 0.65 2.02
CA VAL A 22 15.23 0.71 3.07
C VAL A 22 15.53 -0.68 3.66
N GLN A 23 14.59 -1.63 3.54
CA GLN A 23 14.69 -2.96 4.15
C GLN A 23 14.52 -4.01 3.04
N PRO A 24 15.61 -4.53 2.48
CA PRO A 24 15.59 -5.34 1.26
C PRO A 24 14.69 -6.57 1.32
N ASP A 25 14.53 -7.15 2.52
CA ASP A 25 13.78 -8.39 2.76
C ASP A 25 12.34 -8.14 3.21
N LYS A 26 11.84 -6.91 3.07
CA LYS A 26 10.52 -6.51 3.57
C LYS A 26 9.64 -5.98 2.45
N PHE A 27 8.35 -5.98 2.73
CA PHE A 27 7.32 -5.57 1.80
C PHE A 27 6.52 -4.40 2.36
N SER A 28 5.91 -3.66 1.45
CA SER A 28 5.10 -2.48 1.71
C SER A 28 3.96 -2.44 0.71
N TYR A 29 2.90 -1.70 1.00
CA TYR A 29 1.82 -1.49 0.03
C TYR A 29 1.52 -0.01 -0.18
N THR A 30 0.89 0.29 -1.31
CA THR A 30 0.24 1.57 -1.60
C THR A 30 -1.24 1.33 -1.84
N LEU A 31 -2.08 2.20 -1.31
CA LEU A 31 -3.51 2.20 -1.57
C LEU A 31 -3.90 3.41 -2.44
N THR A 32 -4.61 3.15 -3.53
CA THR A 32 -5.28 4.18 -4.34
C THR A 32 -6.78 3.94 -4.29
N LEU A 33 -7.57 4.89 -3.80
CA LEU A 33 -9.02 4.92 -4.06
C LEU A 33 -9.23 5.93 -5.19
N THR A 34 -9.98 5.56 -6.23
CA THR A 34 -10.08 6.35 -7.48
C THR A 34 -10.67 7.74 -7.28
N ASP A 35 -11.30 8.00 -6.12
CA ASP A 35 -11.82 9.32 -5.72
C ASP A 35 -11.05 9.96 -4.55
N GLN A 36 -10.15 9.23 -3.85
CA GLN A 36 -9.28 9.74 -2.80
C GLN A 36 -8.00 8.89 -2.67
N LEU A 37 -6.84 9.46 -3.01
CA LEU A 37 -5.56 8.84 -2.65
C LEU A 37 -5.33 8.99 -1.14
N ARG A 38 -5.81 8.04 -0.33
CA ARG A 38 -5.53 8.02 1.11
C ARG A 38 -4.23 7.27 1.39
N LEU A 39 -3.25 8.01 1.89
CA LEU A 39 -1.94 7.52 2.29
C LEU A 39 -1.95 7.27 3.81
N ASN A 40 -1.70 6.04 4.29
CA ASN A 40 -1.69 5.77 5.74
C ASN A 40 -0.69 4.66 6.16
N PRO A 41 0.30 4.93 7.04
CA PRO A 41 0.56 6.20 7.74
C PRO A 41 1.01 7.33 6.83
N GLU A 42 0.67 8.57 7.19
CA GLU A 42 1.12 9.78 6.49
C GLU A 42 2.65 9.77 6.29
N PRO A 43 3.15 10.25 5.14
CA PRO A 43 4.57 10.18 4.81
C PRO A 43 5.41 10.90 5.88
N ILE A 44 6.43 10.20 6.39
CA ILE A 44 7.36 10.73 7.40
C ILE A 44 8.16 11.92 6.83
N THR A 45 8.39 11.96 5.51
CA THR A 45 8.89 13.13 4.76
C THR A 45 8.37 13.14 3.30
N PRO A 46 8.39 14.30 2.60
CA PRO A 46 7.95 14.42 1.19
C PRO A 46 8.71 13.55 0.18
N GLU A 47 9.85 12.98 0.59
CA GLU A 47 10.72 12.15 -0.24
C GLU A 47 10.37 10.65 -0.14
N HIS A 48 9.57 10.27 0.88
CA HIS A 48 9.15 8.89 1.16
C HIS A 48 7.70 8.60 0.76
N LEU A 49 7.26 9.15 -0.38
CA LEU A 49 5.86 9.22 -0.82
C LEU A 49 5.07 7.90 -0.94
N TYR A 50 5.63 6.71 -0.69
CA TYR A 50 5.04 5.47 -1.23
C TYR A 50 5.10 4.20 -0.38
N LEU A 51 5.21 4.25 0.94
CA LEU A 51 5.46 3.02 1.71
C LEU A 51 4.69 2.97 3.01
N PHE A 52 3.55 2.28 2.96
CA PHE A 52 2.83 1.91 4.17
C PHE A 52 3.37 0.59 4.69
N SER A 53 3.98 0.69 5.86
CA SER A 53 4.33 -0.42 6.75
C SER A 53 5.35 -1.43 6.19
N CYS A 54 5.98 -2.15 7.11
CA CYS A 54 7.07 -3.07 6.87
C CYS A 54 6.61 -4.49 7.21
N PHE A 55 6.31 -5.29 6.19
CA PHE A 55 5.75 -6.63 6.33
C PHE A 55 6.78 -7.71 5.96
N GLU A 56 6.62 -8.90 6.54
CA GLU A 56 7.50 -10.05 6.31
C GLU A 56 7.24 -10.70 4.95
N SER A 57 6.04 -10.52 4.39
CA SER A 57 5.66 -11.11 3.11
C SER A 57 4.80 -10.18 2.25
N SER A 58 4.86 -10.39 0.93
CA SER A 58 4.01 -9.68 -0.03
C SER A 58 2.52 -9.95 0.17
N GLN A 59 2.15 -11.15 0.63
CA GLN A 59 0.77 -11.52 0.90
C GLN A 59 0.22 -10.81 2.13
N GLU A 60 1.02 -10.71 3.21
CA GLU A 60 0.66 -9.95 4.41
C GLU A 60 0.45 -8.47 4.08
N ALA A 61 1.39 -7.87 3.33
CA ALA A 61 1.27 -6.49 2.86
C ALA A 61 -0.01 -6.26 2.03
N LEU A 62 -0.35 -7.21 1.14
CA LEU A 62 -1.57 -7.12 0.34
C LEU A 62 -2.84 -7.19 1.20
N LEU A 63 -2.90 -8.12 2.15
CA LEU A 63 -4.05 -8.28 3.05
C LEU A 63 -4.24 -7.03 3.92
N ALA A 64 -3.15 -6.49 4.46
CA ALA A 64 -3.18 -5.23 5.21
C ALA A 64 -3.70 -4.07 4.36
N GLY A 65 -3.29 -3.96 3.09
CA GLY A 65 -3.82 -2.96 2.17
C GLY A 65 -5.31 -3.10 1.90
N ILE A 66 -5.80 -4.34 1.72
CA ILE A 66 -7.22 -4.64 1.52
C ILE A 66 -8.05 -4.33 2.77
N ASP A 67 -7.54 -4.64 3.97
CA ASP A 67 -8.23 -4.33 5.22
C ASP A 67 -8.23 -2.82 5.50
N GLY A 68 -7.17 -2.12 5.12
CA GLY A 68 -7.12 -0.65 5.10
C GLY A 68 -8.26 -0.05 4.28
N ILE A 69 -8.62 -0.63 3.13
CA ILE A 69 -9.75 -0.20 2.30
C ILE A 69 -11.07 -0.34 3.03
N LYS A 70 -11.34 -1.53 3.62
CA LYS A 70 -12.60 -1.80 4.34
C LYS A 70 -12.85 -0.80 5.47
N ASN A 71 -11.78 -0.34 6.11
CA ASN A 71 -11.84 0.66 7.18
C ASN A 71 -11.89 2.11 6.67
N SER A 72 -11.55 2.35 5.40
CA SER A 72 -11.45 3.69 4.80
C SER A 72 -12.68 4.10 4.00
N THR A 73 -13.49 3.16 3.51
CA THR A 73 -14.81 3.43 2.91
C THR A 73 -15.88 3.52 3.99
N PRO A 74 -16.54 4.67 4.21
CA PRO A 74 -17.73 4.73 5.05
C PRO A 74 -18.84 3.85 4.45
N LYS A 75 -19.58 3.15 5.33
CA LYS A 75 -20.81 2.42 4.95
C LYS A 75 -21.90 3.37 4.47
#